data_AF-Q4JCS0-F1
#
_entry.id   AF-Q4JCS0-F1
#
_cell.length_a   1.000
_cell.length_b   1.000
_cell.length_c   1.000
_cell.angle_alpha   90.00
_cell.angle_beta   90.00
_cell.angle_gamma   90.00
#
_symmetry.space_group_name_H-M   'P 1'
#
loop_
_entity.id
_entity.type
_entity.pdbx_description
1 polymer ?
#
loop_
_entity_poly.entity_id
_entity_poly.type
_entity_poly.pdbx_seq_one_letter_code
_entity_poly.pdbx_strand_id
1 'polypeptide(L)'
;SPPVCGNELLEEGEECDCGSPANCQDRCCNAATCKLTPGSQCSYGECCDQCKFKKARTVCRIARGDWNDDYCTGKSSDCPWNH
;
A
#
# COMPACT_ATOMS: atom_id res chain seq x y z
N SER A 1 -7.28 17.98 12.48
CA SER A 1 -7.49 17.07 13.62
C SER A 1 -6.25 16.21 13.80
N PRO A 2 -5.97 15.66 14.99
CA PRO A 2 -4.88 14.70 15.17
C PRO A 2 -5.20 13.36 14.48
N PRO A 3 -4.17 12.61 14.01
CA PRO A 3 -4.33 11.25 13.46
C PRO A 3 -5.01 10.28 14.44
N VAL A 4 -5.82 9.35 13.93
CA VAL A 4 -6.56 8.37 14.72
C VAL A 4 -6.34 6.95 14.18
N CYS A 5 -5.41 6.24 14.79
CA CYS A 5 -5.18 4.84 14.43
C CYS A 5 -6.41 3.96 14.66
N GLY A 6 -6.80 3.23 13.60
CA GLY A 6 -7.92 2.32 13.54
C GLY A 6 -9.19 2.95 12.96
N ASN A 7 -9.08 4.10 12.27
CA ASN A 7 -10.19 4.79 11.61
C ASN A 7 -10.31 4.48 10.10
N GLU A 8 -9.49 3.55 9.58
CA GLU A 8 -9.41 3.15 8.17
C GLU A 8 -8.92 4.26 7.22
N LEU A 9 -8.35 5.34 7.74
CA LEU A 9 -7.73 6.41 6.97
C LEU A 9 -6.24 6.43 7.25
N LEU A 10 -5.43 6.37 6.20
CA LEU A 10 -3.99 6.52 6.38
C LEU A 10 -3.64 7.99 6.63
N GLU A 11 -3.22 8.29 7.85
CA GLU A 11 -2.89 9.63 8.28
C GLU A 11 -1.37 9.82 8.51
N GLU A 12 -0.94 11.07 8.71
CA GLU A 12 0.47 11.39 8.91
C GLU A 12 1.03 10.68 10.16
N GLY A 13 2.11 9.91 9.99
CA GLY A 13 2.79 9.15 11.05
C GLY A 13 2.44 7.66 11.11
N GLU A 14 1.36 7.26 10.44
CA GLU A 14 0.96 5.88 10.27
C GLU A 14 1.64 5.26 9.05
N GLU A 15 1.86 3.95 9.08
CA GLU A 15 2.40 3.20 7.92
C GLU A 15 1.30 2.39 7.22
N CYS A 16 0.19 2.14 7.92
CA CYS A 16 -1.00 1.45 7.46
C CYS A 16 -2.13 1.72 8.46
N ASP A 17 -3.38 1.73 7.99
CA ASP A 17 -4.57 1.69 8.84
C ASP A 17 -5.57 0.73 8.20
N CYS A 18 -5.94 -0.32 8.94
CA CYS A 18 -6.88 -1.36 8.51
C CYS A 18 -8.10 -1.45 9.45
N GLY A 19 -8.38 -0.36 10.18
CA GLY A 19 -9.44 -0.29 11.17
C GLY A 19 -9.05 -0.89 12.52
N SER A 20 -10.06 -1.08 13.38
CA SER A 20 -9.83 -1.62 14.73
C SER A 20 -9.22 -3.04 14.73
N PRO A 21 -8.50 -3.44 15.80
CA PRO A 21 -7.95 -4.81 15.91
C PRO A 21 -8.97 -5.94 15.76
N ALA A 22 -10.24 -5.70 16.04
CA ALA A 22 -11.30 -6.70 15.90
C ALA A 22 -11.72 -6.92 14.43
N ASN A 23 -11.55 -5.92 13.56
CA ASN A 23 -12.04 -5.95 12.18
C ASN A 23 -10.91 -6.03 11.14
N CYS A 24 -9.69 -5.66 11.51
CA CYS A 24 -8.56 -5.68 10.59
C CYS A 24 -8.26 -7.10 10.10
N GLN A 25 -8.35 -7.29 8.80
CA GLN A 25 -8.01 -8.54 8.10
C GLN A 25 -6.65 -8.44 7.39
N ASP A 26 -6.01 -7.27 7.42
CA ASP A 26 -4.72 -7.06 6.79
C ASP A 26 -3.57 -7.59 7.66
N ARG A 27 -3.06 -8.76 7.29
CA ARG A 27 -1.87 -9.40 7.89
C ARG A 27 -0.59 -8.56 7.79
N CYS A 28 -0.53 -7.59 6.90
CA CYS A 28 0.61 -6.71 6.71
C CYS A 28 0.63 -5.56 7.72
N CYS A 29 -0.51 -5.27 8.36
CA CYS A 29 -0.68 -4.15 9.27
C CYS A 29 -0.95 -4.61 10.71
N ASN A 30 -0.25 -4.00 11.67
CA ASN A 30 -0.61 -4.13 13.08
C ASN A 30 -1.64 -3.06 13.44
N ALA A 31 -2.91 -3.46 13.47
CA ALA A 31 -4.06 -2.60 13.78
C ALA A 31 -3.98 -1.89 15.14
N ALA A 32 -3.20 -2.40 16.11
CA ALA A 32 -3.07 -1.75 17.41
C ALA A 32 -2.07 -0.57 17.38
N THR A 33 -1.21 -0.50 16.37
CA THR A 33 -0.13 0.50 16.28
C THR A 33 -0.10 1.28 14.98
N CYS A 34 -0.90 0.89 13.98
CA CYS A 34 -0.87 1.45 12.63
C CYS A 34 0.55 1.42 12.01
N LYS A 35 1.24 0.31 12.28
CA LYS A 35 2.60 0.02 11.80
C LYS A 35 2.61 -1.26 10.99
N LEU A 36 3.49 -1.32 10.01
CA LEU A 36 3.69 -2.55 9.25
C LEU A 36 4.20 -3.67 10.17
N THR A 37 3.74 -4.89 9.93
CA THR A 37 4.26 -6.07 10.63
C THR A 37 5.72 -6.33 10.25
N PRO A 38 6.52 -6.98 11.12
CA PRO A 38 7.92 -7.25 10.82
C PRO A 38 8.11 -7.97 9.47
N GLY A 39 8.91 -7.36 8.59
CA GLY A 39 9.17 -7.88 7.25
C GLY A 39 8.19 -7.44 6.17
N SER A 40 7.07 -6.80 6.52
CA SER A 40 6.18 -6.16 5.54
C SER A 40 6.82 -4.88 4.99
N GLN A 41 6.65 -4.63 3.70
CA GLN A 41 7.12 -3.42 3.00
C GLN A 41 5.96 -2.48 2.64
N CYS A 42 4.75 -3.04 2.55
CA CYS A 42 3.53 -2.33 2.22
C CYS A 42 2.33 -3.11 2.77
N SER A 43 1.19 -2.43 2.81
CA SER A 43 -0.11 -2.97 3.22
C SER A 43 -1.18 -2.69 2.16
N TYR A 44 -1.10 -1.54 1.50
CA TYR A 44 -2.03 -1.10 0.45
C TYR A 44 -1.27 -0.70 -0.83
N GLY A 45 -2.01 -0.39 -1.90
CA GLY A 45 -1.48 0.12 -3.18
C GLY A 45 -1.37 -0.92 -4.29
N GLU A 46 -1.48 -0.48 -5.55
CA GLU A 46 -1.49 -1.35 -6.75
C GLU A 46 -0.19 -2.16 -6.93
N CYS A 47 0.92 -1.65 -6.40
CA CYS A 47 2.22 -2.32 -6.41
C CYS A 47 2.55 -3.04 -5.09
N CYS A 48 1.57 -3.23 -4.20
CA CYS A 48 1.71 -4.12 -3.05
C CYS A 48 1.16 -5.50 -3.36
N ASP A 49 1.92 -6.53 -3.01
CA ASP A 49 1.50 -7.92 -3.17
C ASP A 49 2.09 -8.76 -2.04
N GLN A 50 1.23 -9.45 -1.29
CA GLN A 50 1.63 -10.27 -0.14
C GLN A 50 2.59 -9.54 0.82
N CYS A 51 2.27 -8.29 1.16
CA CYS A 51 3.06 -7.40 2.00
C CYS A 51 4.43 -6.99 1.43
N LYS A 52 4.69 -7.21 0.13
CA LYS A 52 5.95 -6.88 -0.55
C LYS A 52 5.69 -5.98 -1.73
N PHE A 53 6.66 -5.16 -2.07
CA PHE A 53 6.60 -4.43 -3.33
C PHE A 53 6.68 -5.41 -4.50
N LYS A 54 5.76 -5.29 -5.46
CA LYS A 54 5.86 -5.96 -6.76
C LYS A 54 7.19 -5.58 -7.42
N LYS A 55 7.77 -6.50 -8.18
CA LYS A 55 9.06 -6.28 -8.85
C LYS A 55 9.01 -5.05 -9.76
N ALA A 56 10.17 -4.41 -9.94
CA ALA A 56 10.31 -3.34 -10.93
C ALA A 56 9.86 -3.83 -12.31
N ARG A 57 9.17 -2.97 -13.07
CA ARG A 57 8.59 -3.27 -14.39
C ARG A 57 7.42 -4.27 -14.38
N THR A 58 6.82 -4.58 -13.23
CA THR A 58 5.49 -5.20 -13.21
C THR A 58 4.45 -4.15 -13.63
N VAL A 59 3.63 -4.44 -14.65
CA VAL A 59 2.52 -3.56 -15.04
C VAL A 59 1.51 -3.49 -13.90
N CYS A 60 1.19 -2.28 -13.47
CA CYS A 60 0.20 -2.02 -12.43
C CYS A 60 -1.04 -1.30 -12.97
N ARG A 61 -0.90 -0.56 -14.08
CA ARG A 61 -2.04 0.00 -14.82
C ARG A 61 -1.82 -0.17 -16.30
N ILE A 62 -2.77 -0.80 -16.98
CA ILE A 62 -2.75 -0.94 -18.43
C ILE A 62 -3.16 0.39 -19.05
N ALA A 63 -2.42 0.81 -20.07
CA ALA A 63 -2.70 2.01 -20.82
C ALA A 63 -4.09 1.99 -21.46
N ARG A 64 -4.68 3.18 -21.65
CA ARG A 64 -5.83 3.37 -22.54
C ARG A 64 -5.31 3.93 -23.86
N GLY A 65 -5.78 3.45 -25.01
CA GLY A 65 -5.36 4.02 -26.31
C GLY A 65 -3.87 3.80 -26.60
N ASP A 66 -3.16 4.89 -26.92
CA ASP A 66 -1.76 4.93 -27.35
C ASP A 66 -0.78 5.35 -26.24
N TRP A 67 -1.25 5.46 -25.00
CA TRP A 67 -0.39 5.73 -23.84
C TRP A 67 0.49 4.52 -23.49
N ASN A 68 1.53 4.75 -22.69
CA ASN A 68 2.36 3.68 -22.12
C ASN A 68 1.67 3.05 -20.89
N ASP A 69 1.97 1.77 -20.63
CA ASP A 69 1.58 1.11 -19.38
C ASP A 69 2.30 1.75 -18.19
N ASP A 70 1.65 1.77 -17.04
CA ASP A 70 2.28 2.16 -15.77
C ASP A 70 2.93 0.94 -15.11
N TYR A 71 4.11 1.16 -14.53
CA TYR A 71 4.95 0.09 -14.02
C TYR A 71 5.36 0.34 -12.58
N CYS A 72 5.30 -0.72 -11.77
CA CYS A 72 5.85 -0.73 -10.43
C CYS A 72 7.35 -0.47 -10.45
N THR A 73 7.83 0.24 -9.43
CA THR A 73 9.25 0.60 -9.29
C THR A 73 10.07 -0.47 -8.57
N GLY A 74 9.42 -1.42 -7.87
CA GLY A 74 10.08 -2.34 -6.94
C GLY A 74 10.46 -1.71 -5.60
N LYS A 75 10.07 -0.45 -5.35
CA LYS A 75 10.50 0.33 -4.18
C LYS A 75 9.36 1.09 -3.49
N SER A 76 8.19 1.13 -4.11
CA SER A 76 6.97 1.74 -3.55
C SER A 76 5.78 0.83 -3.88
N SER A 77 4.74 0.94 -3.06
CA SER A 77 3.41 0.37 -3.28
C SER A 77 2.59 1.14 -4.29
N ASP A 78 2.99 2.36 -4.63
CA ASP A 78 2.30 3.18 -5.62
C ASP A 78 2.61 2.72 -7.04
N CYS A 79 1.62 2.86 -7.92
CA CYS A 79 1.78 2.73 -9.36
C CYS A 79 1.99 4.13 -9.95
N PRO A 80 3.25 4.55 -10.18
CA PRO A 80 3.51 5.86 -10.77
C PRO A 80 3.07 5.87 -12.22
N TRP A 81 2.62 7.05 -12.66
CA TRP A 81 2.29 7.26 -14.06
C TRP A 81 3.56 7.28 -14.93
N ASN A 82 3.59 6.49 -16.00
CA ASN A 82 4.59 6.58 -17.06
C ASN A 82 3.96 7.23 -18.29
N HIS A 83 4.30 8.50 -18.55
CA HIS A 83 3.99 9.16 -19.82
C HIS A 83 5.02 8.76 -20.87
#